data_AF-A0AAU3RUV5-F1
#
_entry.id   AF-A0AAU3RUV5-F1
#
_cell.length_a   1.000
_cell.length_b   1.000
_cell.length_c   1.000
_cell.angle_alpha   90.00
_cell.angle_beta   90.00
_cell.angle_gamma   90.00
#
_symmetry.space_group_name_H-M   'P 1'
#
loop_
_entity.id
_entity.type
_entity.pdbx_description
1 polymer ?
#
loop_
_entity_poly.entity_id
_entity_poly.type
_entity_poly.pdbx_seq_one_letter_code
_entity_poly.pdbx_strand_id
1 'polypeptide(L)'
;MLRAAWRRSNARIAHETGLHLDTVRVWRGRFARGGLPALADRKRSGCPAHFTPVRVAEDKALACQLPAEAASRRRAGRSPELAAELNARGVTDSVSPSAVRRWLRQDVFKPWQYGSWIFIRDPDFRAKAQRVLDLYARTFEGVPLREDQYVVSIDEKTSI
;
A
#
# COMPACT_ATOMS: atom_id res chain seq x y z
N MET A 1 26.42 13.42 20.60
CA MET A 1 27.66 13.08 21.35
C MET A 1 27.42 11.85 22.21
N LEU A 2 28.27 10.82 22.08
CA LEU A 2 28.13 9.50 22.74
C LEU A 2 28.22 9.59 24.27
N ARG A 3 27.11 9.42 24.98
CA ARG A 3 27.12 9.16 26.45
C ARG A 3 27.45 7.70 26.81
N ALA A 4 27.56 6.82 25.82
CA ALA A 4 27.83 5.39 26.01
C ALA A 4 29.33 5.03 26.20
N ALA A 5 30.25 5.98 26.03
CA ALA A 5 31.70 5.75 26.21
C ALA A 5 32.15 5.86 27.69
N TRP A 6 31.29 6.34 28.57
CA TRP A 6 31.53 6.36 30.01
C TRP A 6 30.80 5.15 30.59
N ARG A 7 31.40 4.40 31.52
CA ARG A 7 30.83 3.21 32.20
C ARG A 7 29.57 3.52 33.04
N ARG A 8 28.62 4.29 32.52
CA ARG A 8 27.37 4.69 33.15
C ARG A 8 26.38 3.52 33.09
N SER A 9 25.62 3.36 34.16
CA SER A 9 24.54 2.38 34.25
C SER A 9 23.36 2.76 33.34
N ASN A 10 22.55 1.78 32.94
CA ASN A 10 21.37 2.01 32.11
C ASN A 10 20.34 2.90 32.81
N ALA A 11 20.20 2.78 34.13
CA ALA A 11 19.32 3.63 34.93
C ALA A 11 19.71 5.11 34.87
N ARG A 12 21.02 5.39 34.95
CA ARG A 12 21.52 6.77 34.84
C ARG A 12 21.29 7.35 33.45
N ILE A 13 21.52 6.55 32.41
CA ILE A 13 21.26 6.98 31.02
C ILE A 13 19.75 7.23 30.81
N ALA A 14 18.89 6.36 31.33
CA ALA A 14 17.43 6.52 31.26
C ALA A 14 16.99 7.85 31.89
N HIS A 15 17.46 8.13 33.12
CA HIS A 15 17.17 9.38 33.81
C HIS A 15 17.68 10.61 33.05
N GLU A 16 18.91 10.56 32.53
CA GLU A 16 19.53 11.67 31.80
C GLU A 16 18.94 11.92 30.41
N THR A 17 18.33 10.91 29.78
CA THR A 17 17.75 11.00 28.43
C THR A 17 16.23 11.11 28.44
N GLY A 18 15.59 10.96 29.60
CA GLY A 18 14.13 10.88 29.72
C GLY A 18 13.53 9.63 29.06
N LEU A 19 14.36 8.64 28.70
CA LEU A 19 13.92 7.41 28.06
C LEU A 19 13.62 6.33 29.10
N HIS A 20 12.67 5.46 28.78
CA HIS A 20 12.41 4.27 29.59
C HIS A 20 13.64 3.34 29.64
N LEU A 21 13.85 2.66 30.77
CA LEU A 21 14.99 1.79 31.01
C LEU A 21 15.15 0.71 29.92
N ASP A 22 14.03 0.15 29.46
CA ASP A 22 14.05 -0.90 28.43
C ASP A 22 14.43 -0.37 27.06
N THR A 23 14.04 0.87 26.73
CA THR A 23 14.53 1.55 25.53
C THR A 23 16.04 1.68 25.60
N VAL A 24 16.60 2.15 26.72
CA VAL A 24 18.06 2.25 26.89
C VAL A 24 18.75 0.89 26.75
N ARG A 25 18.19 -0.17 27.33
CA ARG A 25 18.71 -1.55 27.21
C ARG A 25 18.75 -2.01 25.75
N VAL A 26 17.65 -1.85 25.01
CA VAL A 26 17.54 -2.24 23.60
C VAL A 26 18.54 -1.48 22.74
N TRP A 27 18.60 -0.16 22.89
CA TRP A 27 19.47 0.70 22.09
C TRP A 27 20.95 0.42 22.37
N ARG A 28 21.34 0.21 23.64
CA ARG A 28 22.70 -0.21 23.96
C ARG A 28 23.05 -1.60 23.44
N GLY A 29 22.13 -2.55 23.55
CA GLY A 29 22.34 -3.90 23.02
C GLY A 29 22.45 -3.93 21.49
N ARG A 30 21.78 -3.01 20.78
CA ARG A 30 21.95 -2.82 19.33
C ARG A 30 23.29 -2.18 19.00
N PHE A 31 23.62 -1.08 19.68
CA PHE A 31 24.88 -0.38 19.48
C PHE A 31 26.10 -1.27 19.75
N ALA A 32 26.09 -2.06 20.83
CA ALA A 32 27.19 -2.96 21.18
C ALA A 32 27.41 -4.07 20.13
N ARG A 33 26.36 -4.46 19.39
CA ARG A 33 26.44 -5.52 18.38
C ARG A 33 26.82 -5.03 16.98
N GLY A 34 26.51 -3.78 16.63
CA GLY A 34 26.73 -3.30 15.26
C GLY A 34 26.87 -1.79 15.11
N GLY A 35 27.31 -1.11 16.19
CA GLY A 35 27.64 0.31 16.17
C GLY A 35 26.47 1.21 15.75
N LEU A 36 26.82 2.32 15.09
CA LEU A 36 25.86 3.28 14.55
C LEU A 36 24.88 2.65 13.52
N PRO A 37 25.32 1.81 12.56
CA PRO A 37 24.41 1.18 11.59
C PRO A 37 23.29 0.35 12.24
N ALA A 38 23.57 -0.32 13.36
CA ALA A 38 22.57 -1.13 14.08
C ALA A 38 21.46 -0.31 14.76
N LEU A 39 21.60 1.03 14.80
CA LEU A 39 20.58 1.94 15.30
C LEU A 39 19.59 2.41 14.22
N ALA A 40 19.83 2.07 12.95
CA ALA A 40 18.90 2.38 11.87
C ALA A 40 17.55 1.69 12.12
N ASP A 41 16.48 2.34 11.64
CA ASP A 41 15.15 1.75 11.67
C ASP A 41 15.15 0.44 10.89
N ARG A 42 14.72 -0.63 11.55
CA ARG A 42 14.53 -1.91 10.87
C ARG A 42 13.39 -1.75 9.87
N LYS A 43 13.54 -2.38 8.71
CA LYS A 43 12.46 -2.49 7.72
C LYS A 43 11.22 -3.00 8.45
N ARG A 44 10.16 -2.19 8.51
CA ARG A 44 8.89 -2.63 9.09
C ARG A 44 8.38 -3.78 8.23
N SER A 45 8.24 -4.96 8.82
CA SER A 45 7.47 -6.03 8.22
C SER A 45 6.02 -5.58 8.27
N GLY A 46 5.60 -4.79 7.28
CA GLY A 46 4.19 -4.42 7.14
C GLY A 46 3.31 -5.67 7.16
N CYS A 47 2.04 -5.49 7.54
CA CYS A 47 1.07 -6.58 7.45
C CYS A 47 1.03 -7.10 5.99
N PRO A 48 1.16 -8.42 5.74
CA PRO A 48 1.09 -8.98 4.40
C PRO A 48 -0.17 -8.52 3.68
N ALA A 49 -0.03 -8.05 2.45
CA ALA A 49 -1.17 -7.71 1.63
C ALA A 49 -1.94 -8.99 1.29
N HIS A 50 -3.15 -9.15 1.82
CA HIS A 50 -4.03 -10.29 1.52
C HIS A 50 -4.50 -10.33 0.05
N PHE A 51 -4.35 -9.23 -0.69
CA PHE A 51 -4.81 -9.10 -2.06
C PHE A 51 -3.67 -8.57 -2.92
N THR A 52 -3.50 -9.15 -4.11
CA THR A 52 -2.47 -8.70 -5.05
C THR A 52 -2.80 -7.29 -5.56
N PRO A 53 -1.80 -6.49 -5.95
CA PRO A 53 -2.05 -5.16 -6.51
C PRO A 53 -2.97 -5.19 -7.74
N VAL A 54 -2.85 -6.23 -8.56
CA VAL A 54 -3.67 -6.45 -9.76
C VAL A 54 -5.13 -6.69 -9.37
N ARG A 55 -5.35 -7.49 -8.32
CA ARG A 55 -6.68 -7.73 -7.75
C ARG A 55 -7.35 -6.43 -7.30
N VAL A 56 -6.60 -5.59 -6.59
CA VAL A 56 -7.08 -4.28 -6.14
C VAL A 56 -7.41 -3.38 -7.34
N ALA A 57 -6.64 -3.43 -8.42
CA ALA A 57 -6.91 -2.66 -9.63
C ALA A 57 -8.16 -3.14 -10.37
N GLU A 58 -8.39 -4.45 -10.48
CA GLU A 58 -9.61 -5.03 -11.07
C GLU A 58 -10.87 -4.61 -10.30
N ASP A 59 -10.82 -4.75 -8.97
CA ASP A 59 -11.95 -4.38 -8.11
C ASP A 59 -12.28 -2.89 -8.20
N LYS A 60 -11.25 -2.04 -8.31
CA LYS A 60 -11.41 -0.61 -8.57
C LYS A 60 -12.03 -0.35 -9.94
N ALA A 61 -11.59 -1.04 -10.99
CA ALA A 61 -12.15 -0.87 -12.33
C ALA A 61 -13.64 -1.23 -12.36
N LEU A 62 -14.02 -2.35 -11.74
CA LEU A 62 -15.40 -2.78 -11.61
C LEU A 62 -16.23 -1.81 -10.76
N ALA A 63 -15.64 -1.28 -9.68
CA ALA A 63 -16.25 -0.23 -8.88
C ALA A 63 -16.46 1.09 -9.65
N CYS A 64 -15.70 1.35 -10.71
CA CYS A 64 -15.93 2.49 -11.61
C CYS A 64 -17.03 2.20 -12.64
N GLN A 65 -17.20 0.95 -13.06
CA GLN A 65 -18.23 0.52 -14.03
C GLN A 65 -19.64 0.56 -13.41
N LEU A 66 -19.80 0.06 -12.18
CA LEU A 66 -21.09 -0.07 -11.49
C LEU A 66 -21.86 1.27 -11.32
N PRO A 67 -21.24 2.37 -10.88
CA PRO A 67 -21.87 3.69 -10.84
C PRO A 67 -22.26 4.25 -12.22
N ALA A 68 -21.65 3.75 -13.30
CA ALA A 68 -21.88 4.21 -14.66
C ALA A 68 -23.03 3.46 -15.35
N GLU A 69 -23.19 2.16 -15.04
CA GLU A 69 -24.31 1.32 -15.51
C GLU A 69 -25.61 1.57 -14.72
N ALA A 70 -25.50 1.87 -13.42
CA ALA A 70 -26.66 2.16 -12.59
C ALA A 70 -27.07 3.64 -12.70
N ALA A 71 -28.28 3.91 -13.21
CA ALA A 71 -28.91 5.23 -13.21
C ALA A 71 -29.10 5.85 -11.79
N SER A 72 -28.72 5.13 -10.73
CA SER A 72 -28.75 5.60 -9.34
C SER A 72 -27.36 5.62 -8.72
N ARG A 73 -26.60 6.68 -9.02
CA ARG A 73 -25.32 7.04 -8.36
C ARG A 73 -25.37 7.02 -6.82
N ARG A 74 -26.57 7.09 -6.22
CA ARG A 74 -26.77 7.02 -4.76
C ARG A 74 -26.70 5.62 -4.15
N ARG A 75 -26.88 4.53 -4.91
CA ARG A 75 -26.83 3.16 -4.36
C ARG A 75 -25.40 2.60 -4.29
N ALA A 76 -24.59 2.86 -5.31
CA ALA A 76 -23.21 2.37 -5.43
C ALA A 76 -22.20 2.88 -4.35
N GLY A 77 -22.63 3.72 -3.40
CA GLY A 77 -21.78 4.27 -2.34
C GLY A 77 -21.66 3.41 -1.07
N ARG A 78 -22.41 2.32 -0.93
CA ARG A 78 -22.30 1.47 0.27
C ARG A 78 -21.37 0.29 -0.03
N SER A 79 -20.20 0.29 0.60
CA SER A 79 -19.23 -0.82 0.59
C SER A 79 -19.83 -2.24 0.61
N PRO A 80 -20.93 -2.53 1.35
CA PRO A 80 -21.57 -3.85 1.29
C PRO A 80 -22.29 -4.19 -0.02
N GLU A 81 -22.92 -3.22 -0.69
CA GLU A 81 -23.58 -3.46 -2.00
C GLU A 81 -22.52 -3.75 -3.07
N LEU A 82 -21.41 -3.02 -3.02
CA LEU A 82 -20.28 -3.25 -3.93
C LEU A 82 -19.62 -4.61 -3.67
N ALA A 83 -19.43 -4.99 -2.40
CA ALA A 83 -18.90 -6.31 -2.06
C ALA A 83 -19.85 -7.44 -2.48
N ALA A 84 -21.16 -7.27 -2.31
CA ALA A 84 -22.16 -8.25 -2.74
C ALA A 84 -22.13 -8.44 -4.26
N GLU A 85 -22.05 -7.35 -5.03
CA GLU A 85 -21.97 -7.40 -6.48
C GLU A 85 -20.64 -7.98 -7.00
N LEU A 86 -19.52 -7.63 -6.36
CA LEU A 86 -18.20 -8.21 -6.63
C LEU A 86 -18.19 -9.73 -6.44
N ASN A 87 -18.84 -10.20 -5.36
CA ASN A 87 -18.99 -11.62 -5.08
C ASN A 87 -20.00 -12.29 -6.05
N ALA A 88 -21.11 -11.62 -6.38
CA ALA A 88 -22.15 -12.16 -7.26
C ALA A 88 -21.68 -12.35 -8.71
N ARG A 89 -20.81 -11.46 -9.21
CA ARG A 89 -20.19 -11.60 -10.54
C ARG A 89 -19.10 -12.67 -10.60
N GLY A 90 -18.77 -13.31 -9.47
CA GLY A 90 -17.84 -14.45 -9.42
C GLY A 90 -16.40 -14.13 -9.84
N VAL A 91 -16.03 -12.86 -9.89
CA VAL A 91 -14.72 -12.40 -10.38
C VAL A 91 -13.60 -12.68 -9.35
N THR A 92 -13.95 -13.23 -8.16
CA THR A 92 -13.20 -13.02 -6.91
C THR A 92 -13.41 -14.11 -5.85
N ASP A 93 -12.37 -14.45 -5.08
CA ASP A 93 -12.54 -15.02 -3.72
C ASP A 93 -13.32 -14.03 -2.84
N SER A 94 -14.15 -14.50 -1.92
CA SER A 94 -15.08 -13.66 -1.13
C SER A 94 -14.43 -12.37 -0.60
N VAL A 95 -14.82 -11.21 -1.15
CA VAL A 95 -14.33 -9.90 -0.71
C VAL A 95 -15.25 -9.37 0.38
N SER A 96 -14.66 -9.02 1.53
CA SER A 96 -15.41 -8.40 2.62
C SER A 96 -15.69 -6.91 2.33
N PRO A 97 -16.84 -6.37 2.79
CA PRO A 97 -17.14 -4.94 2.70
C PRO A 97 -16.07 -4.03 3.33
N SER A 98 -15.38 -4.54 4.36
CA SER A 98 -14.30 -3.83 5.05
C SER A 98 -13.04 -3.68 4.19
N ALA A 99 -12.70 -4.71 3.40
CA ALA A 99 -11.59 -4.66 2.45
C ALA A 99 -11.85 -3.62 1.36
N VAL A 100 -13.05 -3.68 0.77
CA VAL A 100 -13.54 -2.68 -0.19
C VAL A 100 -13.43 -1.27 0.38
N ARG A 101 -13.98 -1.05 1.59
CA ARG A 101 -13.95 0.27 2.23
C ARG A 101 -12.52 0.77 2.45
N ARG A 102 -11.59 -0.10 2.84
CA ARG A 102 -10.18 0.25 3.04
C ARG A 102 -9.54 0.70 1.72
N TRP A 103 -9.76 -0.02 0.64
CA TRP A 103 -9.23 0.35 -0.68
C TRP A 103 -9.81 1.67 -1.18
N LEU A 104 -11.13 1.84 -1.12
CA LEU A 104 -11.80 3.07 -1.52
C LEU A 104 -11.31 4.28 -0.71
N ARG A 105 -11.01 4.11 0.58
CA ARG A 105 -10.44 5.19 1.40
C ARG A 105 -9.00 5.54 1.05
N GLN A 106 -8.22 4.55 0.60
CA GLN A 106 -6.81 4.74 0.25
C GLN A 106 -6.63 5.28 -1.17
N ASP A 107 -7.66 5.20 -2.01
CA ASP A 107 -7.59 5.71 -3.37
C ASP A 107 -7.74 7.23 -3.40
N VAL A 108 -6.90 7.86 -4.23
CA VAL A 108 -6.95 9.29 -4.52
C VAL A 108 -8.15 9.57 -5.43
N PHE A 109 -8.44 8.66 -6.35
CA PHE A 109 -9.56 8.77 -7.25
C PHE A 109 -10.81 8.20 -6.58
N LYS A 110 -11.86 9.03 -6.48
CA LYS A 110 -13.15 8.65 -5.89
C LYS A 110 -14.27 8.71 -6.92
N PRO A 111 -14.24 7.86 -7.96
CA PRO A 111 -15.25 7.84 -9.03
C PRO A 111 -16.68 7.57 -8.54
N TRP A 112 -16.85 7.00 -7.34
CA TRP A 112 -18.16 6.87 -6.67
C TRP A 112 -18.65 8.17 -6.01
N GLN A 113 -17.80 9.19 -5.85
CA GLN A 113 -18.15 10.50 -5.30
C GLN A 113 -18.29 11.57 -6.40
N TYR A 114 -17.55 11.43 -7.49
CA TYR A 114 -17.53 12.40 -8.60
C TYR A 114 -17.99 11.73 -9.88
N GLY A 115 -18.96 12.34 -10.57
CA GLY A 115 -19.42 11.88 -11.88
C GLY A 115 -18.34 12.11 -12.93
N SER A 116 -17.38 11.19 -13.02
CA SER A 116 -16.29 11.25 -13.99
C SER A 116 -16.64 10.48 -15.28
N TRP A 117 -16.11 10.96 -16.40
CA TRP A 117 -16.16 10.31 -17.72
C TRP A 117 -15.08 9.22 -17.81
N ILE A 118 -14.96 8.35 -16.82
CA ILE A 118 -13.99 7.25 -16.87
C ILE A 118 -14.78 5.96 -16.96
N PHE A 119 -15.00 5.52 -18.21
CA PHE A 119 -15.59 4.24 -18.55
C PHE A 119 -14.46 3.28 -18.90
N ILE A 120 -14.08 2.39 -17.98
CA ILE A 120 -13.04 1.41 -18.25
C ILE A 120 -13.69 0.23 -19.01
N ARG A 121 -13.69 0.31 -20.34
CA ARG A 121 -14.03 -0.79 -21.27
C ARG A 121 -12.77 -1.31 -21.96
N ASP A 122 -11.79 -1.73 -21.19
CA ASP A 122 -10.63 -2.43 -21.75
C ASP A 122 -10.77 -3.93 -21.43
N PRO A 123 -11.14 -4.78 -22.40
CA PRO A 123 -11.19 -6.23 -22.22
C PRO A 123 -9.85 -6.81 -21.72
N ASP A 124 -8.74 -6.14 -22.05
CA ASP A 124 -7.39 -6.52 -21.66
C ASP A 124 -6.89 -5.78 -20.41
N PHE A 125 -7.79 -5.16 -19.64
CA PHE A 125 -7.43 -4.35 -18.46
C PHE A 125 -6.50 -5.11 -17.51
N ARG A 126 -6.85 -6.36 -17.19
CA ARG A 126 -6.04 -7.21 -16.31
C ARG A 126 -4.61 -7.38 -16.84
N ALA A 127 -4.48 -7.74 -18.11
CA ALA A 127 -3.17 -7.99 -18.74
C ALA A 127 -2.33 -6.71 -18.77
N LYS A 128 -2.95 -5.57 -19.12
CA LYS A 128 -2.27 -4.27 -19.15
C LYS A 128 -1.89 -3.78 -17.75
N ALA A 129 -2.79 -3.90 -16.78
CA ALA A 129 -2.54 -3.54 -15.38
C ALA A 129 -1.43 -4.39 -14.76
N GLN A 130 -1.45 -5.70 -15.00
CA GLN A 130 -0.38 -6.62 -14.57
C GLN A 130 0.99 -6.15 -15.07
N ARG A 131 1.11 -5.85 -16.37
CA ARG A 131 2.38 -5.37 -16.94
C ARG A 131 2.89 -4.09 -16.27
N VAL A 132 2.01 -3.14 -16.00
CA VAL A 132 2.37 -1.88 -15.32
C VAL A 132 2.76 -2.13 -13.86
N LEU A 133 1.99 -2.96 -13.15
CA LEU A 133 2.25 -3.27 -11.75
C LEU A 133 3.54 -4.08 -11.57
N ASP A 134 3.85 -4.98 -12.51
CA ASP A 134 5.12 -5.72 -12.54
C ASP A 134 6.29 -4.75 -12.72
N LEU A 135 6.19 -3.78 -13.64
CA LEU A 135 7.21 -2.76 -13.83
C LEU A 135 7.46 -1.95 -12.54
N TYR A 136 6.40 -1.52 -11.84
CA TYR A 136 6.53 -0.88 -10.52
C TYR A 136 7.13 -1.80 -9.45
N ALA A 137 6.90 -3.10 -9.55
CA ALA A 137 7.53 -4.12 -8.72
C ALA A 137 8.94 -4.52 -9.19
N ARG A 138 9.52 -3.80 -10.17
CA ARG A 138 10.82 -4.08 -10.79
C ARG A 138 10.91 -5.48 -11.42
N THR A 139 9.84 -5.92 -12.05
CA THR A 139 9.76 -7.18 -12.80
C THR A 139 9.21 -6.89 -14.19
N PHE A 140 9.72 -7.55 -15.23
CA PHE A 140 9.17 -7.46 -16.58
C PHE A 140 9.17 -8.86 -17.20
N GLU A 141 8.01 -9.31 -17.69
CA GLU A 141 7.82 -10.67 -18.24
C GLU A 141 8.31 -11.79 -17.30
N GLY A 142 8.14 -11.59 -15.99
CA GLY A 142 8.60 -12.53 -14.96
C GLY A 142 10.08 -12.47 -14.61
N VAL A 143 10.85 -11.56 -15.25
CA VAL A 143 12.28 -11.38 -15.00
C VAL A 143 12.52 -10.13 -14.14
N PRO A 144 13.29 -10.23 -13.02
CA PRO A 144 13.68 -9.06 -12.22
C PRO A 144 14.53 -8.07 -13.02
N LEU A 145 14.22 -6.78 -12.91
CA LEU A 145 15.00 -5.71 -13.52
C LEU A 145 16.35 -5.54 -12.82
N ARG A 146 17.41 -5.42 -13.62
CA ARG A 146 18.77 -5.14 -13.16
C ARG A 146 18.92 -3.71 -12.60
N GLU A 147 20.00 -3.44 -11.88
CA GLU A 147 20.24 -2.13 -11.26
C GLU A 147 20.40 -0.99 -12.28
N ASP A 148 20.84 -1.31 -13.50
CA ASP A 148 21.01 -0.41 -14.64
C ASP A 148 19.73 -0.26 -15.49
N GLN A 149 18.65 -0.95 -15.12
CA GLN A 149 17.35 -0.88 -15.79
C GLN A 149 16.38 -0.02 -15.00
N TYR A 150 15.83 0.99 -15.68
CA TYR A 150 14.97 2.01 -15.09
C TYR A 150 13.56 1.96 -15.68
N VAL A 151 12.57 2.12 -14.82
CA VAL A 151 11.17 2.32 -15.21
C VAL A 151 10.89 3.81 -15.16
N VAL A 152 10.60 4.40 -16.31
CA VAL A 152 10.20 5.80 -16.43
C VAL A 152 8.70 5.85 -16.68
N SER A 153 7.95 6.40 -15.73
CA SER A 153 6.53 6.67 -15.91
C SER A 153 6.37 8.12 -16.33
N ILE A 154 6.00 8.35 -17.59
CA ILE A 154 5.57 9.67 -18.06
C ILE A 154 4.06 9.74 -17.84
N ASP A 155 3.66 10.03 -16.61
CA ASP A 155 2.28 10.45 -16.33
C ASP A 155 2.22 11.95 -16.57
N GLU A 156 1.73 12.35 -17.75
CA GLU A 156 1.53 13.77 -18.03
C GLU A 156 0.33 14.26 -17.21
N LYS A 157 0.63 15.00 -16.14
CA LYS A 157 -0.38 15.63 -15.29
C LYS A 157 -0.25 17.15 -15.38
N THR A 158 -0.72 17.74 -16.48
CA THR A 158 -1.08 19.16 -16.47
C THR A 158 -2.43 19.28 -15.77
N SER A 159 -2.41 19.87 -14.58
CA SER A 159 -3.58 20.31 -13.81
C SER A 159 -4.78 20.72 -14.66
N ILE A 160 -5.93 20.08 -14.40
CA ILE A 160 -7.27 20.70 -14.44
C ILE A 160 -8.05 20.15 -13.25
#